data_AF-A0A931USV3-F1
#
_entry.id   AF-A0A931USV3-F1
#
_cell.length_a   1.000
_cell.length_b   1.000
_cell.length_c   1.000
_cell.angle_alpha   90.00
_cell.angle_beta   90.00
_cell.angle_gamma   90.00
#
_symmetry.space_group_name_H-M   'P 1'
#
loop_
_entity.id
_entity.type
_entity.pdbx_description
1 polymer ?
#
loop_
_entity_poly.entity_id
_entity_poly.type
_entity_poly.pdbx_seq_one_letter_code
_entity_poly.pdbx_strand_id
1 'polypeptide(L)'
;MATAMDLGTANAILTKLDLLSVEIARIGERQRQTEELIEEFTPILKEVMATATDRLDHFEKKGYFAFGKEALGLVDRVVEGFSPDDVRQLGDAVVSILDTVRALTQPDVLAIAGEVSQVLVRADEAKPIGIVGMMRATRNDDVQRGMAVMMELLKHVGRAASAASKSKKPRAVVRQSARLALPAAPTKVDRSAPKRAAVCTPRNEPVVAATVIDGVAFTADGHVVDPNAWTRELGEKIAKTQGLPLGEVQWKIIEFARKEFLETKASPNIRRITQAVGLSTKEIYLLFPKAPARTVAKIAGIPKPAGCL
;
A
#
# COMPACT_ATOMS: atom_id res chain seq x y z
N MET A 1 0.14 -24.11 -92.24
CA MET A 1 -0.43 -23.98 -90.89
C MET A 1 0.34 -22.91 -90.12
N ALA A 2 0.02 -21.61 -90.24
CA ALA A 2 0.56 -20.56 -89.33
C ALA A 2 -0.03 -19.14 -89.55
N THR A 3 -1.27 -18.97 -90.03
CA THR A 3 -1.80 -17.61 -90.31
C THR A 3 -3.24 -17.46 -89.85
N ALA A 4 -3.48 -17.71 -88.56
CA ALA A 4 -4.68 -17.30 -87.84
C ALA A 4 -4.45 -17.35 -86.32
N MET A 5 -3.28 -16.86 -85.85
CA MET A 5 -3.20 -16.42 -84.45
C MET A 5 -3.96 -15.09 -84.34
N ASP A 6 -5.28 -15.25 -84.30
CA ASP A 6 -6.24 -14.50 -83.50
C ASP A 6 -5.98 -12.99 -83.35
N LEU A 7 -6.45 -12.22 -84.35
CA LEU A 7 -6.62 -10.77 -84.27
C LEU A 7 -7.42 -10.34 -83.02
N GLY A 8 -8.28 -11.21 -82.48
CA GLY A 8 -9.06 -10.95 -81.26
C GLY A 8 -8.19 -10.90 -80.00
N THR A 9 -7.25 -11.84 -79.83
CA THR A 9 -6.34 -11.84 -78.69
C THR A 9 -5.24 -10.79 -78.82
N ALA A 10 -4.79 -10.46 -80.03
CA ALA A 10 -3.92 -9.31 -80.26
C ALA A 10 -4.59 -7.98 -79.82
N ASN A 11 -5.86 -7.76 -80.18
CA ASN A 11 -6.59 -6.55 -79.79
C ASN A 11 -6.86 -6.52 -78.27
N ALA A 12 -7.20 -7.65 -77.66
CA ALA A 12 -7.41 -7.75 -76.21
C ALA A 12 -6.14 -7.47 -75.40
N ILE A 13 -4.97 -7.86 -75.92
CA ILE A 13 -3.67 -7.55 -75.31
C ILE A 13 -3.38 -6.04 -75.40
N LEU A 14 -3.63 -5.42 -76.56
CA LEU A 14 -3.46 -3.98 -76.74
C LEU A 14 -4.37 -3.18 -75.80
N THR A 15 -5.63 -3.58 -75.63
CA THR A 15 -6.55 -2.92 -74.68
C THR A 15 -6.09 -3.04 -73.23
N LYS A 16 -5.54 -4.20 -72.83
CA LYS A 16 -5.00 -4.39 -71.48
C LYS A 16 -3.72 -3.58 -71.25
N LEU A 17 -2.85 -3.47 -72.26
CA LEU A 17 -1.66 -2.63 -72.21
C LEU A 17 -2.01 -1.15 -72.03
N ASP A 18 -3.06 -0.68 -72.72
CA ASP A 18 -3.53 0.70 -72.61
C ASP A 18 -4.18 0.99 -71.24
N LEU A 19 -4.89 0.01 -70.67
CA LEU A 19 -5.39 0.10 -69.30
C LEU A 19 -4.26 0.18 -68.27
N LEU A 20 -3.20 -0.63 -68.46
CA LEU A 20 -2.03 -0.62 -67.58
C LEU A 20 -1.23 0.68 -67.67
N SER A 21 -1.13 1.31 -68.85
CA SER A 21 -0.43 2.58 -69.02
C SER A 21 -1.09 3.71 -68.22
N VAL A 22 -2.43 3.74 -68.21
CA VAL A 22 -3.23 4.69 -67.41
C VAL A 22 -3.09 4.44 -65.90
N GLU A 23 -3.04 3.17 -65.48
CA GLU A 23 -2.84 2.81 -64.08
C GLU A 23 -1.45 3.26 -63.58
N ILE A 24 -0.40 3.05 -64.39
CA ILE A 24 0.97 3.48 -64.09
C ILE A 24 1.06 5.00 -64.03
N ALA A 25 0.40 5.72 -64.94
CA ALA A 25 0.34 7.19 -64.91
C ALA A 25 -0.31 7.69 -63.61
N ARG A 26 -1.40 7.08 -63.16
CA ARG A 26 -2.04 7.42 -61.85
C ARG A 26 -1.15 7.10 -60.65
N ILE A 27 -0.34 6.04 -60.72
CA ILE A 27 0.63 5.72 -59.66
C ILE A 27 1.76 6.75 -59.63
N GLY A 28 2.27 7.16 -60.80
CA GLY A 28 3.29 8.20 -60.93
C GLY A 28 2.84 9.56 -60.37
N GLU A 29 1.58 9.96 -60.66
CA GLU A 29 1.02 11.21 -60.14
C GLU A 29 0.94 11.21 -58.60
N ARG A 30 0.54 10.08 -57.99
CA ARG A 30 0.53 9.92 -56.52
C ARG A 30 1.94 9.96 -55.90
N GLN A 31 2.95 9.46 -56.60
CA GLN A 31 4.34 9.54 -56.13
C GLN A 31 4.84 10.99 -56.13
N ARG A 32 4.55 11.76 -57.19
CA ARG A 32 4.88 13.19 -57.25
C ARG A 32 4.28 13.98 -56.10
N GLN A 33 2.99 13.76 -55.80
CA GLN A 33 2.33 14.41 -54.66
C GLN A 33 2.99 14.09 -53.32
N THR A 34 3.58 12.90 -53.18
CA THR A 34 4.29 12.50 -51.96
C THR A 34 5.68 13.16 -51.89
N GLU A 35 6.34 13.31 -53.02
CA GLU A 35 7.66 13.95 -53.13
C GLU A 35 7.57 15.47 -52.91
N GLU A 36 6.55 16.13 -53.49
CA GLU A 36 6.21 17.53 -53.24
C GLU A 36 5.91 17.77 -51.75
N LEU A 37 5.12 16.89 -51.12
CA LEU A 37 4.85 16.95 -49.68
C LEU A 37 6.15 16.84 -48.86
N ILE A 38 7.02 15.90 -49.21
CA ILE A 38 8.31 15.74 -48.52
C ILE A 38 9.18 16.99 -48.68
N GLU A 39 9.23 17.61 -49.86
CA GLU A 39 9.96 18.86 -50.07
C GLU A 39 9.40 20.00 -49.22
N GLU A 40 8.08 20.11 -49.09
CA GLU A 40 7.43 21.11 -48.24
C GLU A 40 7.69 20.89 -46.74
N PHE A 41 7.72 19.63 -46.29
CA PHE A 41 7.98 19.29 -44.89
C PHE A 41 9.47 19.32 -44.51
N THR A 42 10.37 19.11 -45.46
CA THR A 42 11.82 19.11 -45.25
C THR A 42 12.35 20.37 -44.54
N PRO A 43 12.01 21.61 -44.94
CA PRO A 43 12.49 22.81 -44.24
C PRO A 43 11.98 22.90 -42.80
N ILE A 44 10.70 22.57 -42.57
CA ILE A 44 10.11 22.52 -41.22
C ILE A 44 10.87 21.49 -40.36
N LEU A 45 11.11 20.31 -40.91
CA LEU A 45 11.84 19.25 -40.21
C LEU A 45 13.28 19.68 -39.89
N LYS A 46 13.97 20.34 -40.83
CA LYS A 46 15.32 20.86 -40.61
C LYS A 46 15.36 21.91 -39.50
N GLU A 47 14.41 22.84 -39.47
CA GLU A 47 14.34 23.89 -38.43
C GLU A 47 14.01 23.31 -37.05
N VAL A 48 13.07 22.36 -36.99
CA VAL A 48 12.74 21.64 -35.76
C VAL A 48 13.93 20.83 -35.27
N MET A 49 14.61 20.11 -36.16
CA MET A 49 15.79 19.31 -35.80
C MET A 49 16.97 20.19 -35.37
N ALA A 50 17.19 21.33 -36.01
CA ALA A 50 18.20 22.30 -35.59
C ALA A 50 17.90 22.82 -34.17
N THR A 51 16.65 23.23 -33.92
CA THR A 51 16.22 23.70 -32.59
C THR A 51 16.30 22.60 -31.52
N ALA A 52 15.93 21.37 -31.89
CA ALA A 52 16.02 20.23 -31.00
C ALA A 52 17.49 19.91 -30.67
N THR A 53 18.38 19.95 -31.66
CA THR A 53 19.82 19.71 -31.49
C THR A 53 20.46 20.78 -30.60
N ASP A 54 20.14 22.06 -30.82
CA ASP A 54 20.63 23.17 -29.97
C ASP A 54 20.18 23.02 -28.51
N ARG A 55 18.91 22.64 -28.30
CA ARG A 55 18.42 22.36 -26.94
C ARG A 55 19.10 21.15 -26.33
N LEU A 56 19.30 20.08 -27.10
CA LEU A 56 19.95 18.87 -26.64
C LEU A 56 21.40 19.15 -26.23
N ASP A 57 22.14 19.90 -27.05
CA ASP A 57 23.50 20.34 -26.79
C ASP A 57 23.58 21.22 -25.52
N HIS A 58 22.59 22.09 -25.29
CA HIS A 58 22.49 22.85 -24.04
C HIS A 58 22.27 21.96 -22.82
N PHE A 59 21.45 20.92 -22.92
CA PHE A 59 21.27 19.94 -21.84
C PHE A 59 22.54 19.12 -21.61
N GLU A 60 23.29 18.78 -22.67
CA GLU A 60 24.57 18.10 -22.59
C GLU A 60 25.64 18.96 -21.92
N LYS A 61 25.78 20.22 -22.32
CA LYS A 61 26.70 21.19 -21.68
C LYS A 61 26.40 21.42 -20.21
N LYS A 62 25.12 21.39 -19.82
CA LYS A 62 24.71 21.47 -18.41
C LYS A 62 24.90 20.15 -17.65
N GLY A 63 25.34 19.09 -18.31
CA GLY A 63 25.66 17.80 -17.69
C GLY A 63 24.46 16.92 -17.39
N TYR A 64 23.26 17.22 -17.93
CA TYR A 64 22.06 16.44 -17.66
C TYR A 64 22.18 14.99 -18.15
N PHE A 65 22.81 14.77 -19.31
CA PHE A 65 23.03 13.41 -19.83
C PHE A 65 24.02 12.61 -18.99
N ALA A 66 25.10 13.24 -18.51
CA ALA A 66 26.07 12.60 -17.62
C ALA A 66 25.43 12.25 -16.27
N PHE A 67 24.69 13.19 -15.67
CA PHE A 67 23.94 12.96 -14.44
C PHE A 67 22.87 11.88 -14.62
N GLY A 68 22.11 11.91 -15.72
CA GLY A 68 21.09 10.92 -16.03
C GLY A 68 21.68 9.51 -16.18
N LYS A 69 22.83 9.38 -16.84
CA LYS A 69 23.55 8.11 -16.98
C LYS A 69 24.02 7.57 -15.62
N GLU A 70 24.57 8.43 -14.76
CA GLU A 70 24.95 8.06 -13.40
C GLU A 70 23.74 7.68 -12.53
N ALA A 71 22.65 8.42 -12.63
CA ALA A 71 21.40 8.13 -11.93
C ALA A 71 20.80 6.79 -12.38
N LEU A 72 20.83 6.47 -13.68
CA LEU A 72 20.43 5.16 -14.19
C LEU A 72 21.35 4.04 -13.67
N GLY A 73 22.66 4.25 -13.65
CA GLY A 73 23.60 3.29 -13.07
C GLY A 73 23.44 3.12 -11.54
N LEU A 74 22.95 4.14 -10.84
CA LEU A 74 22.52 4.02 -9.44
C LEU A 74 21.25 3.18 -9.32
N VAL A 75 20.26 3.43 -10.17
CA VAL A 75 19.01 2.63 -10.21
C VAL A 75 19.32 1.18 -10.52
N ASP A 76 20.18 0.89 -11.50
CA ASP A 76 20.58 -0.49 -11.84
C ASP A 76 21.27 -1.17 -10.65
N ARG A 77 22.22 -0.50 -9.98
CA ARG A 77 22.85 -1.05 -8.76
C ARG A 77 21.85 -1.27 -7.62
N VAL A 78 20.85 -0.41 -7.50
CA VAL A 78 19.79 -0.58 -6.50
C VAL A 78 18.89 -1.75 -6.87
N VAL A 79 18.53 -1.92 -8.15
CA VAL A 79 17.68 -3.03 -8.62
C VAL A 79 18.42 -4.36 -8.60
N GLU A 80 19.72 -4.37 -8.87
CA GLU A 80 20.58 -5.56 -8.79
C GLU A 80 20.92 -5.94 -7.34
N GLY A 81 21.09 -4.93 -6.48
CA GLY A 81 21.50 -5.12 -5.09
C GLY A 81 20.36 -5.34 -4.09
N PHE A 82 19.16 -4.84 -4.41
CA PHE A 82 17.99 -4.93 -3.54
C PHE A 82 16.88 -5.73 -4.21
N SER A 83 16.41 -6.77 -3.52
CA SER A 83 15.25 -7.52 -3.97
C SER A 83 13.98 -6.66 -3.87
N PRO A 84 12.91 -7.01 -4.61
CA PRO A 84 11.61 -6.35 -4.45
C PRO A 84 11.09 -6.33 -3.01
N ASP A 85 11.47 -7.30 -2.19
CA ASP A 85 11.12 -7.37 -0.78
C ASP A 85 11.95 -6.42 0.10
N ASP A 86 13.20 -6.12 -0.28
CA ASP A 86 14.03 -5.14 0.42
C ASP A 86 13.53 -3.70 0.17
N VAL A 87 13.08 -3.42 -1.05
CA VAL A 87 12.48 -2.12 -1.39
C VAL A 87 11.17 -1.89 -0.61
N ARG A 88 10.39 -2.95 -0.38
CA ARG A 88 9.17 -2.89 0.45
C ARG A 88 9.51 -2.63 1.92
N GLN A 89 10.49 -3.34 2.47
CA GLN A 89 10.97 -3.11 3.84
C GLN A 89 11.54 -1.69 4.02
N LEU A 90 12.23 -1.17 2.99
CA LEU A 90 12.70 0.21 2.98
C LEU A 90 11.53 1.19 3.00
N GLY A 91 10.47 0.93 2.23
CA GLY A 91 9.23 1.70 2.28
C GLY A 91 8.65 1.77 3.70
N ASP A 92 8.53 0.63 4.38
CA ASP A 92 8.03 0.57 5.76
C ASP A 92 8.95 1.33 6.74
N ALA A 93 10.27 1.20 6.58
CA ALA A 93 11.25 1.93 7.39
C ALA A 93 11.16 3.44 7.18
N VAL A 94 11.02 3.91 5.93
CA VAL A 94 10.85 5.33 5.61
C VAL A 94 9.56 5.87 6.20
N VAL A 95 8.45 5.14 6.11
CA VAL A 95 7.17 5.53 6.75
C VAL A 95 7.34 5.63 8.27
N SER A 96 8.01 4.67 8.90
CA SER A 96 8.29 4.72 10.34
C SER A 96 9.14 5.94 10.73
N ILE A 97 10.11 6.34 9.91
CA ILE A 97 10.91 7.55 10.14
C ILE A 97 10.03 8.79 10.01
N LEU A 98 9.21 8.88 8.96
CA LEU A 98 8.30 10.01 8.75
C LEU A 98 7.27 10.14 9.86
N ASP A 99 6.71 9.03 10.35
CA ASP A 99 5.79 9.03 11.50
C ASP A 99 6.50 9.46 12.79
N THR A 100 7.77 9.09 12.96
CA THR A 100 8.58 9.58 14.09
C THR A 100 8.81 11.08 14.01
N VAL A 101 9.18 11.60 12.84
CA VAL A 101 9.34 13.05 12.62
C VAL A 101 8.02 13.78 12.87
N ARG A 102 6.90 13.21 12.42
CA ARG A 102 5.57 13.75 12.69
C ARG A 102 5.22 13.72 14.17
N ALA A 103 5.59 12.66 14.89
CA ALA A 103 5.36 12.54 16.33
C ALA A 103 6.18 13.56 17.13
N LEU A 104 7.44 13.76 16.76
CA LEU A 104 8.33 14.74 17.39
C LEU A 104 7.92 16.19 17.11
N THR A 105 7.25 16.44 15.99
CA THR A 105 6.73 17.78 15.63
C THR A 105 5.31 18.03 16.13
N GLN A 106 4.74 17.15 16.96
CA GLN A 106 3.45 17.40 17.61
C GLN A 106 3.58 18.57 18.60
N PRO A 107 2.57 19.47 18.68
CA PRO A 107 2.64 20.66 19.53
C PRO A 107 2.86 20.32 21.00
N ASP A 108 2.26 19.24 21.51
CA ASP A 108 2.41 18.81 22.90
C ASP A 108 3.84 18.33 23.21
N VAL A 109 4.47 17.60 22.27
CA VAL A 109 5.86 17.13 22.42
C VAL A 109 6.83 18.30 22.33
N LEU A 110 6.60 19.23 21.41
CA LEU A 110 7.40 20.45 21.27
C LEU A 110 7.29 21.36 22.50
N ALA A 111 6.12 21.44 23.13
CA ALA A 111 5.92 22.20 24.35
C ALA A 111 6.75 21.63 25.51
N ILE A 112 6.68 20.31 25.74
CA ILE A 112 7.47 19.63 26.77
C ILE A 112 8.98 19.76 26.45
N ALA A 113 9.37 19.57 25.19
CA ALA A 113 10.77 19.71 24.77
C ALA A 113 11.28 21.14 24.99
N GLY A 114 10.46 22.16 24.76
CA GLY A 114 10.78 23.55 25.05
C GLY A 114 10.97 23.82 26.53
N GLU A 115 10.08 23.31 27.39
CA GLU A 115 10.21 23.43 28.85
C GLU A 115 11.46 22.72 29.38
N VAL A 116 11.71 21.48 28.94
CA VAL A 116 12.89 20.70 29.32
C VAL A 116 14.17 21.39 28.80
N SER A 117 14.15 21.96 27.60
CA SER A 117 15.28 22.71 27.04
C SER A 117 15.64 23.92 27.90
N GLN A 118 14.65 24.66 28.41
CA GLN A 118 14.89 25.79 29.31
C GLN A 118 15.51 25.34 30.64
N VAL A 119 15.10 24.18 31.17
CA VAL A 119 15.69 23.60 32.38
C VAL A 119 17.14 23.16 32.13
N LEU A 120 17.42 22.54 30.98
CA LEU A 120 18.79 22.13 30.61
C LEU A 120 19.73 23.33 30.43
N VAL A 121 19.25 24.43 29.84
CA VAL A 121 20.04 25.67 29.70
C VAL A 121 20.37 26.30 31.06
N ARG A 122 19.51 26.11 32.06
CA ARG A 122 19.71 26.59 33.43
C ARG A 122 20.34 25.54 34.36
N ALA A 123 20.66 24.35 33.85
CA ALA A 123 21.17 23.26 34.68
C ALA A 123 22.55 23.58 35.29
N ASP A 124 23.36 24.40 34.61
CA ASP A 124 24.65 24.87 35.13
C ASP A 124 24.53 25.72 36.41
N GLU A 125 23.35 26.27 36.70
CA GLU A 125 23.07 27.04 37.92
C GLU A 125 22.45 26.19 39.05
N ALA A 126 22.13 24.91 38.78
CA ALA A 126 21.45 24.05 39.73
C ALA A 126 22.40 23.54 40.82
N LYS A 127 22.09 23.86 42.08
CA LYS A 127 22.88 23.38 43.23
C LYS A 127 22.69 21.88 43.44
N PRO A 128 23.76 21.12 43.75
CA PRO A 128 23.66 19.70 44.02
C PRO A 128 22.76 19.43 45.23
N ILE A 129 21.83 18.50 45.06
CA ILE A 129 20.87 18.13 46.10
C ILE A 129 21.53 17.08 47.00
N GLY A 130 21.75 17.42 48.28
CA GLY A 130 22.27 16.47 49.27
C GLY A 130 21.25 15.37 49.64
N ILE A 131 21.70 14.32 50.34
CA ILE A 131 20.88 13.14 50.70
C ILE A 131 19.56 13.52 51.39
N VAL A 132 19.60 14.47 52.33
CA VAL A 132 18.39 14.96 53.03
C VAL A 132 17.48 15.78 52.10
N GLY A 133 18.08 16.58 51.22
CA GLY A 133 17.36 17.34 50.21
C GLY A 133 16.64 16.43 49.20
N MET A 134 17.27 15.32 48.83
CA MET A 134 16.69 14.30 47.96
C MET A 134 15.48 13.63 48.62
N MET A 135 15.58 13.24 49.89
CA MET A 135 14.46 12.66 50.64
C MET A 135 13.28 13.63 50.79
N ARG A 136 13.54 14.93 50.93
CA ARG A 136 12.50 15.96 50.98
C ARG A 136 11.90 16.24 49.59
N ALA A 137 12.71 16.17 48.53
CA ALA A 137 12.26 16.34 47.16
C ALA A 137 11.30 15.23 46.71
N THR A 138 11.51 13.98 47.15
CA THR A 138 10.60 12.86 46.87
C THR A 138 9.21 13.03 47.48
N ARG A 139 9.03 13.95 48.45
CA ARG A 139 7.72 14.31 49.01
C ARG A 139 6.98 15.39 48.22
N ASN A 140 7.62 16.02 47.23
CA ASN A 140 6.96 17.00 46.36
C ASN A 140 6.11 16.28 45.31
N ASP A 141 4.86 16.70 45.15
CA ASP A 141 3.90 16.11 44.22
C ASP A 141 4.39 16.15 42.76
N ASP A 142 5.08 17.21 42.35
CA ASP A 142 5.61 17.35 40.98
C ASP A 142 6.73 16.33 40.71
N VAL A 143 7.57 16.08 41.71
CA VAL A 143 8.66 15.08 41.63
C VAL A 143 8.09 13.67 41.59
N GLN A 144 7.04 13.39 42.37
CA GLN A 144 6.36 12.09 42.34
C GLN A 144 5.68 11.82 40.99
N ARG A 145 5.02 12.85 40.43
CA ARG A 145 4.42 12.78 39.08
C ARG A 145 5.48 12.53 38.01
N GLY A 146 6.58 13.27 38.04
CA GLY A 146 7.70 13.07 37.12
C GLY A 146 8.32 11.67 37.22
N MET A 147 8.52 11.17 38.44
CA MET A 147 9.03 9.82 38.69
C MET A 147 8.06 8.74 38.20
N ALA A 148 6.75 8.93 38.36
CA ALA A 148 5.74 7.99 37.85
C ALA A 148 5.78 7.90 36.31
N VAL A 149 5.89 9.03 35.60
CA VAL A 149 6.04 9.08 34.14
C VAL A 149 7.33 8.39 33.70
N MET A 150 8.45 8.71 34.35
CA MET A 150 9.74 8.07 34.06
C MET A 150 9.68 6.55 34.24
N MET A 151 9.07 6.09 35.33
CA MET A 151 8.89 4.66 35.60
C MET A 151 8.03 3.98 34.55
N GLU A 152 6.98 4.65 34.04
CA GLU A 152 6.16 4.09 32.98
C GLU A 152 6.93 4.05 31.64
N LEU A 153 7.69 5.10 31.30
CA LEU A 153 8.58 5.09 30.13
C LEU A 153 9.58 3.91 30.19
N LEU A 154 10.24 3.71 31.34
CA LEU A 154 11.17 2.59 31.54
C LEU A 154 10.50 1.23 31.37
N LYS A 155 9.27 1.05 31.88
CA LYS A 155 8.50 -0.19 31.66
C LYS A 155 8.18 -0.39 30.18
N HIS A 156 7.79 0.67 29.47
CA HIS A 156 7.48 0.60 28.04
C HIS A 156 8.71 0.21 27.21
N VAL A 157 9.85 0.86 27.46
CA VAL A 157 11.13 0.52 26.82
C VAL A 157 11.53 -0.93 27.13
N GLY A 158 11.43 -1.35 28.39
CA GLY A 158 11.75 -2.72 28.81
C GLY A 158 10.87 -3.79 28.15
N ARG A 159 9.56 -3.53 28.01
CA ARG A 159 8.62 -4.42 27.28
C ARG A 159 8.97 -4.50 25.79
N ALA A 160 9.26 -3.37 25.15
CA ALA A 160 9.64 -3.31 23.74
C ALA A 160 10.95 -4.07 23.46
N ALA A 161 11.98 -3.85 24.27
CA ALA A 161 13.25 -4.58 24.19
C ALA A 161 13.08 -6.09 24.42
N SER A 162 12.20 -6.47 25.36
CA SER A 162 11.87 -7.88 25.63
C SER A 162 11.06 -8.55 24.52
N ALA A 163 10.21 -7.80 23.81
CA ALA A 163 9.46 -8.32 22.66
C ALA A 163 10.38 -8.54 21.45
N ALA A 164 11.29 -7.60 21.19
CA ALA A 164 12.29 -7.73 20.13
C ALA A 164 13.23 -8.94 20.35
N SER A 165 13.67 -9.18 21.58
CA SER A 165 14.56 -10.31 21.91
C SER A 165 13.89 -11.68 21.82
N LYS A 166 12.59 -11.80 22.12
CA LYS A 166 11.83 -13.06 22.00
C LYS A 166 11.65 -13.53 20.55
N SER A 167 11.65 -12.63 19.58
CA SER A 167 11.56 -13.00 18.14
C SER A 167 12.83 -13.65 17.59
N LYS A 168 13.98 -13.47 18.28
CA LYS A 168 15.32 -13.84 17.79
C LYS A 168 15.83 -15.19 18.33
N LYS A 169 15.01 -15.97 19.05
CA LYS A 169 15.44 -17.26 19.64
C LYS A 169 15.54 -18.34 18.55
N PRO A 170 16.71 -18.97 18.31
CA PRO A 170 16.83 -20.01 17.31
C PRO A 170 16.00 -21.23 17.72
N ARG A 171 15.19 -21.72 16.77
CA ARG A 171 14.37 -22.92 16.89
C ARG A 171 15.32 -24.10 17.13
N ALA A 172 15.32 -24.63 18.36
CA ALA A 172 16.15 -25.78 18.72
C ALA A 172 15.82 -26.96 17.79
N VAL A 173 16.84 -27.49 17.13
CA VAL A 173 16.77 -28.67 16.26
C VAL A 173 16.36 -29.87 17.11
N VAL A 174 15.18 -30.42 16.82
CA VAL A 174 14.72 -31.69 17.38
C VAL A 174 15.61 -32.81 16.83
N ARG A 175 16.52 -33.33 17.65
CA ARG A 175 17.22 -34.60 17.37
C ARG A 175 16.28 -35.74 17.72
N GLN A 176 15.69 -36.35 16.69
CA GLN A 176 15.04 -37.65 16.78
C GLN A 176 16.12 -38.73 16.89
N SER A 177 16.25 -39.35 18.06
CA SER A 177 16.91 -40.65 18.19
C SER A 177 16.04 -41.58 19.03
N ALA A 178 15.62 -42.65 18.38
CA ALA A 178 14.72 -43.69 18.85
C ALA A 178 15.21 -44.36 20.14
N ARG A 179 14.27 -44.64 21.07
CA ARG A 179 14.31 -45.87 21.87
C ARG A 179 12.91 -46.45 22.01
N LEU A 180 12.86 -47.73 21.67
CA LEU A 180 11.79 -48.70 21.77
C LEU A 180 11.44 -48.95 23.25
N ALA A 181 10.16 -48.83 23.62
CA ALA A 181 9.52 -49.60 24.69
C ALA A 181 7.99 -49.35 24.70
N LEU A 182 7.21 -50.42 24.50
CA LEU A 182 5.78 -50.54 24.80
C LEU A 182 5.64 -51.41 26.08
N PRO A 183 4.44 -51.62 26.68
CA PRO A 183 3.27 -50.74 26.88
C PRO A 183 2.79 -50.74 28.36
N ALA A 184 1.97 -49.77 28.79
CA ALA A 184 0.97 -50.01 29.85
C ALA A 184 -0.09 -48.90 29.97
N ALA A 185 -1.34 -49.32 29.74
CA ALA A 185 -2.61 -48.94 30.38
C ALA A 185 -3.21 -47.52 30.20
N PRO A 186 -4.57 -47.44 30.14
CA PRO A 186 -5.28 -46.23 29.74
C PRO A 186 -5.73 -45.42 30.96
N THR A 187 -5.46 -44.13 30.97
CA THR A 187 -6.09 -43.24 31.96
C THR A 187 -6.53 -41.91 31.35
N LYS A 188 -7.85 -41.82 31.22
CA LYS A 188 -8.72 -40.64 31.36
C LYS A 188 -8.42 -39.44 30.45
N VAL A 189 -9.21 -39.37 29.39
CA VAL A 189 -9.62 -38.12 28.76
C VAL A 189 -10.42 -37.33 29.80
N ASP A 190 -9.79 -36.36 30.46
CA ASP A 190 -10.54 -35.29 31.13
C ASP A 190 -10.96 -34.26 30.09
N ARG A 191 -12.28 -34.14 29.93
CA ARG A 191 -12.93 -33.07 29.18
C ARG A 191 -13.10 -31.91 30.14
N SER A 192 -12.15 -30.97 30.17
CA SER A 192 -12.35 -29.69 30.86
C SER A 192 -12.03 -28.50 29.94
N ALA A 193 -13.14 -27.97 29.39
CA ALA A 193 -13.42 -26.60 28.93
C ALA A 193 -12.57 -25.92 27.83
N PRO A 194 -13.21 -25.24 26.86
CA PRO A 194 -12.49 -24.48 25.83
C PRO A 194 -11.83 -23.25 26.47
N LYS A 195 -10.55 -23.01 26.14
CA LYS A 195 -9.89 -21.74 26.41
C LYS A 195 -10.69 -20.65 25.69
N ARG A 196 -11.41 -19.84 26.48
CA ARG A 196 -12.14 -18.66 26.02
C ARG A 196 -11.20 -17.82 25.15
N ALA A 197 -11.62 -17.57 23.92
CA ALA A 197 -11.06 -16.51 23.09
C ALA A 197 -11.11 -15.22 23.93
N ALA A 198 -9.98 -14.52 24.01
CA ALA A 198 -9.91 -13.23 24.67
C ALA A 198 -10.89 -12.28 23.95
N VAL A 199 -12.03 -12.05 24.57
CA VAL A 199 -12.98 -11.01 24.18
C VAL A 199 -12.27 -9.69 24.49
N CYS A 200 -11.76 -9.02 23.46
CA CYS A 200 -11.33 -7.64 23.56
C CYS A 200 -12.60 -6.79 23.77
N THR A 201 -12.86 -6.37 25.00
CA THR A 201 -13.89 -5.38 25.30
C THR A 201 -13.44 -4.00 24.81
N PRO A 202 -14.29 -3.23 24.12
CA PRO A 202 -13.92 -1.93 23.57
C PRO A 202 -13.81 -0.86 24.67
N ARG A 203 -12.75 -0.04 24.58
CA ARG A 203 -12.68 1.26 25.25
C ARG A 203 -13.53 2.22 24.43
N ASN A 204 -14.66 2.65 24.99
CA ASN A 204 -15.63 3.51 24.35
C ASN A 204 -15.08 4.95 24.29
N GLU A 205 -14.34 5.29 23.25
CA GLU A 205 -14.10 6.69 22.89
C GLU A 205 -15.31 7.20 22.08
N PRO A 206 -15.90 8.35 22.44
CA PRO A 206 -17.03 8.89 21.72
C PRO A 206 -16.59 9.32 20.33
N VAL A 207 -16.97 8.52 19.33
CA VAL A 207 -16.68 8.80 17.93
C VAL A 207 -17.58 9.93 17.46
N VAL A 208 -16.99 11.11 17.33
CA VAL A 208 -17.65 12.30 16.76
C VAL A 208 -18.13 11.98 15.34
N ALA A 209 -19.45 11.98 15.13
CA ALA A 209 -20.08 11.80 13.82
C ALA A 209 -19.75 13.03 12.95
N ALA A 210 -19.01 12.82 11.86
CA ALA A 210 -18.47 13.90 11.05
C ALA A 210 -19.33 14.22 9.83
N THR A 211 -20.18 13.29 9.35
CA THR A 211 -21.04 13.53 8.18
C THR A 211 -22.28 12.63 8.22
N VAL A 212 -23.45 13.19 7.94
CA VAL A 212 -24.72 12.45 7.79
C VAL A 212 -25.09 12.44 6.30
N ILE A 213 -25.20 11.26 5.71
CA ILE A 213 -25.65 11.08 4.32
C ILE A 213 -26.81 10.07 4.36
N ASP A 214 -27.96 10.43 3.79
CA ASP A 214 -29.18 9.60 3.77
C ASP A 214 -29.66 9.13 5.17
N GLY A 215 -29.50 9.96 6.20
CA GLY A 215 -29.90 9.64 7.58
C GLY A 215 -28.94 8.69 8.32
N VAL A 216 -27.82 8.30 7.70
CA VAL A 216 -26.79 7.44 8.29
C VAL A 216 -25.58 8.27 8.69
N ALA A 217 -25.14 8.14 9.95
CA ALA A 217 -23.96 8.81 10.47
C ALA A 217 -22.67 8.08 10.08
N PHE A 218 -21.70 8.82 9.57
CA PHE A 218 -20.38 8.34 9.20
C PHE A 218 -19.28 8.94 10.08
N THR A 219 -18.23 8.15 10.32
CA THR A 219 -16.99 8.59 10.96
C THR A 219 -16.11 9.35 9.97
N ALA A 220 -15.12 10.11 10.46
CA ALA A 220 -14.14 10.80 9.61
C ALA A 220 -13.37 9.86 8.66
N ASP A 221 -13.23 8.59 9.04
CA ASP A 221 -12.61 7.54 8.21
C ASP A 221 -13.59 6.92 7.17
N GLY A 222 -14.83 7.39 7.15
CA GLY A 222 -15.92 6.93 6.29
C GLY A 222 -16.52 5.58 6.68
N HIS A 223 -16.46 5.18 7.95
CA HIS A 223 -17.16 3.99 8.44
C HIS A 223 -18.55 4.38 8.96
N VAL A 224 -19.49 3.46 8.88
CA VAL A 224 -20.83 3.65 9.44
C VAL A 224 -20.75 3.61 10.97
N VAL A 225 -21.38 4.59 11.64
CA VAL A 225 -21.41 4.67 13.12
C VAL A 225 -22.38 3.66 13.71
N ASP A 226 -23.57 3.52 13.10
CA ASP A 226 -24.57 2.53 13.51
C ASP A 226 -24.60 1.33 12.54
N PRO A 227 -24.10 0.14 12.95
CA PRO A 227 -24.10 -1.05 12.11
C PRO A 227 -25.51 -1.49 11.67
N ASN A 228 -26.55 -1.14 12.43
CA ASN A 228 -27.94 -1.50 12.13
C ASN A 228 -28.55 -0.66 11.00
N ALA A 229 -28.01 0.54 10.76
CA ALA A 229 -28.46 1.43 9.70
C ALA A 229 -27.95 1.04 8.30
N TRP A 230 -27.16 -0.04 8.20
CA TRP A 230 -26.63 -0.51 6.92
C TRP A 230 -27.67 -1.29 6.11
N THR A 231 -27.75 -0.95 4.82
CA THR A 231 -28.53 -1.66 3.80
C THR A 231 -27.63 -2.08 2.65
N ARG A 232 -28.11 -3.03 1.82
CA ARG A 232 -27.38 -3.46 0.60
C ARG A 232 -27.10 -2.28 -0.33
N GLU A 233 -28.07 -1.38 -0.50
CA GLU A 233 -27.93 -0.16 -1.31
C GLU A 233 -26.86 0.80 -0.77
N LEU A 234 -26.75 0.92 0.56
CA LEU A 234 -25.70 1.72 1.19
C LEU A 234 -24.32 1.13 0.91
N GLY A 235 -24.18 -0.19 0.98
CA GLY A 235 -22.96 -0.90 0.60
C GLY A 235 -22.54 -0.62 -0.84
N GLU A 236 -23.47 -0.59 -1.78
CA GLU A 236 -23.20 -0.24 -3.18
C GLU A 236 -22.72 1.20 -3.35
N LYS A 237 -23.37 2.15 -2.67
CA LYS A 237 -22.94 3.56 -2.67
C LYS A 237 -21.52 3.70 -2.14
N ILE A 238 -21.18 3.02 -1.03
CA ILE A 238 -19.84 3.04 -0.43
C ILE A 238 -18.80 2.43 -1.39
N ALA A 239 -19.14 1.31 -2.05
CA ALA A 239 -18.24 0.64 -2.99
C ALA A 239 -17.99 1.48 -4.26
N LYS A 240 -19.01 2.18 -4.77
CA LYS A 240 -18.85 3.14 -5.89
C LYS A 240 -17.86 4.25 -5.53
N THR A 241 -17.93 4.80 -4.32
CA THR A 241 -16.96 5.81 -3.84
C THR A 241 -15.53 5.25 -3.75
N GLN A 242 -15.37 3.93 -3.52
CA GLN A 242 -14.06 3.26 -3.53
C GLN A 242 -13.59 2.86 -4.95
N GLY A 243 -14.41 3.09 -5.98
CA GLY A 243 -14.11 2.66 -7.35
C GLY A 243 -14.12 1.15 -7.54
N LEU A 244 -14.87 0.41 -6.70
CA LEU A 244 -14.92 -1.05 -6.73
C LEU A 244 -16.28 -1.53 -7.25
N PRO A 245 -16.34 -2.20 -8.41
CA PRO A 245 -17.56 -2.87 -8.86
C PRO A 245 -17.81 -4.10 -7.98
N LEU A 246 -19.00 -4.17 -7.38
CA LEU A 246 -19.40 -5.31 -6.55
C LEU A 246 -20.03 -6.42 -7.41
N GLY A 247 -19.23 -7.43 -7.73
CA GLY A 247 -19.73 -8.69 -8.29
C GLY A 247 -20.29 -9.64 -7.22
N GLU A 248 -20.80 -10.80 -7.64
CA GLU A 248 -21.39 -11.80 -6.73
C GLU A 248 -20.39 -12.32 -5.69
N VAL A 249 -19.12 -12.47 -6.07
CA VAL A 249 -18.06 -12.95 -5.17
C VAL A 249 -17.75 -11.92 -4.09
N GLN A 250 -17.69 -10.64 -4.45
CA GLN A 250 -17.50 -9.54 -3.52
C GLN A 250 -18.67 -9.45 -2.54
N TRP A 251 -19.91 -9.65 -3.02
CA TRP A 251 -21.09 -9.69 -2.17
C TRP A 251 -21.06 -10.82 -1.15
N LYS A 252 -20.66 -12.03 -1.55
CA LYS A 252 -20.49 -13.16 -0.60
C LYS A 252 -19.50 -12.82 0.52
N ILE A 253 -18.41 -12.14 0.20
CA ILE A 253 -17.40 -11.70 1.17
C ILE A 253 -17.99 -10.66 2.14
N ILE A 254 -18.71 -9.66 1.63
CA ILE A 254 -19.32 -8.58 2.41
C ILE A 254 -20.42 -9.11 3.34
N GLU A 255 -21.30 -9.97 2.84
CA GLU A 255 -22.38 -10.59 3.61
C GLU A 255 -21.83 -11.49 4.71
N PHE A 256 -20.79 -12.28 4.41
CA PHE A 256 -20.09 -13.09 5.40
C PHE A 256 -19.46 -12.22 6.50
N ALA A 257 -18.72 -11.18 6.11
CA ALA A 257 -18.09 -10.23 7.01
C ALA A 257 -19.11 -9.61 7.99
N ARG A 258 -20.28 -9.23 7.48
CA ARG A 258 -21.37 -8.67 8.27
C ARG A 258 -21.96 -9.70 9.24
N LYS A 259 -22.21 -10.93 8.77
CA LYS A 259 -22.72 -12.02 9.62
C LYS A 259 -21.77 -12.31 10.77
N GLU A 260 -20.47 -12.43 10.48
CA GLU A 260 -19.44 -12.68 11.49
C GLU A 260 -19.39 -11.53 12.51
N PHE A 261 -19.54 -10.28 12.07
CA PHE A 261 -19.60 -9.13 12.98
C PHE A 261 -20.83 -9.11 13.87
N LEU A 262 -22.01 -9.48 13.35
CA LEU A 262 -23.23 -9.56 14.16
C LEU A 262 -23.13 -10.63 15.25
N GLU A 263 -22.47 -11.75 14.95
CA GLU A 263 -22.29 -12.87 15.87
C GLU A 263 -21.17 -12.63 16.90
N THR A 264 -20.01 -12.11 16.45
CA THR A 264 -18.80 -12.00 17.29
C THR A 264 -18.55 -10.62 17.86
N LYS A 265 -19.24 -9.58 17.34
CA LYS A 265 -18.96 -8.15 17.58
C LYS A 265 -17.52 -7.74 17.28
N ALA A 266 -16.77 -8.56 16.56
CA ALA A 266 -15.39 -8.33 16.15
C ALA A 266 -15.31 -8.20 14.62
N SER A 267 -14.37 -7.40 14.14
CA SER A 267 -14.14 -7.26 12.71
C SER A 267 -13.54 -8.55 12.13
N PRO A 268 -14.02 -9.01 10.95
CA PRO A 268 -13.56 -10.24 10.33
C PRO A 268 -12.08 -10.15 9.92
N ASN A 269 -11.31 -11.21 10.21
CA ASN A 269 -9.93 -11.35 9.78
C ASN A 269 -9.88 -11.97 8.37
N ILE A 270 -8.90 -11.57 7.53
CA ILE A 270 -8.70 -12.14 6.18
C ILE A 270 -8.70 -13.68 6.19
N ARG A 271 -8.09 -14.30 7.20
CA ARG A 271 -8.05 -15.76 7.35
C ARG A 271 -9.43 -16.40 7.57
N ARG A 272 -10.36 -15.70 8.22
CA ARG A 272 -11.74 -16.18 8.42
C ARG A 272 -12.53 -16.08 7.11
N ILE A 273 -12.35 -14.96 6.40
CA ILE A 273 -12.96 -14.73 5.09
C ILE A 273 -12.52 -15.79 4.07
N THR A 274 -11.22 -16.08 3.97
CA THR A 274 -10.71 -17.12 3.06
C THR A 274 -11.27 -18.50 3.39
N GLN A 275 -11.37 -18.84 4.68
CA GLN A 275 -11.93 -20.13 5.14
C GLN A 275 -13.42 -20.27 4.85
N ALA A 276 -14.20 -19.19 4.94
CA ALA A 276 -15.64 -19.23 4.76
C ALA A 276 -16.07 -19.20 3.29
N VAL A 277 -15.38 -18.40 2.47
CA VAL A 277 -15.74 -18.22 1.04
C VAL A 277 -14.99 -19.23 0.14
N GLY A 278 -13.94 -19.88 0.66
CA GLY A 278 -13.14 -20.85 -0.10
C GLY A 278 -12.18 -20.21 -1.10
N LEU A 279 -11.86 -18.93 -0.91
CA LEU A 279 -10.91 -18.19 -1.76
C LEU A 279 -9.52 -18.16 -1.14
N SER A 280 -8.52 -18.14 -2.00
CA SER A 280 -7.13 -17.89 -1.59
C SER A 280 -6.93 -16.43 -1.20
N THR A 281 -5.91 -16.17 -0.36
CA THR A 281 -5.52 -14.81 0.00
C THR A 281 -5.24 -13.97 -1.26
N LYS A 282 -4.57 -14.56 -2.27
CA LYS A 282 -4.24 -13.86 -3.53
C LYS A 282 -5.49 -13.35 -4.25
N GLU A 283 -6.53 -14.17 -4.35
CA GLU A 283 -7.79 -13.79 -5.01
C GLU A 283 -8.47 -12.63 -4.27
N ILE A 284 -8.45 -12.61 -2.94
CA ILE A 284 -9.01 -11.51 -2.16
C ILE A 284 -8.26 -10.19 -2.43
N TYR A 285 -6.92 -10.22 -2.55
CA TYR A 285 -6.15 -9.03 -2.90
C TYR A 285 -6.37 -8.55 -4.34
N LEU A 286 -6.73 -9.45 -5.27
CA LEU A 286 -7.14 -9.08 -6.62
C LEU A 286 -8.51 -8.39 -6.64
N LEU A 287 -9.44 -8.86 -5.81
CA LEU A 287 -10.78 -8.29 -5.69
C LEU A 287 -10.81 -6.96 -4.90
N PHE A 288 -9.93 -6.82 -3.90
CA PHE A 288 -9.84 -5.65 -3.04
C PHE A 288 -8.38 -5.17 -2.90
N PRO A 289 -7.85 -4.37 -3.87
CA PRO A 289 -6.44 -4.02 -3.94
C PRO A 289 -5.99 -3.05 -2.83
N LYS A 290 -6.88 -2.18 -2.37
CA LYS A 290 -6.61 -1.21 -1.29
C LYS A 290 -7.03 -1.82 0.05
N ALA A 291 -6.12 -2.47 0.76
CA ALA A 291 -6.34 -3.02 2.11
C ALA A 291 -7.63 -3.85 2.26
N PRO A 292 -7.65 -5.14 1.84
CA PRO A 292 -8.86 -5.94 1.68
C PRO A 292 -9.75 -6.00 2.91
N ALA A 293 -9.18 -6.22 4.09
CA ALA A 293 -9.95 -6.30 5.34
C ALA A 293 -10.63 -4.96 5.70
N ARG A 294 -9.92 -3.83 5.54
CA ARG A 294 -10.47 -2.50 5.84
C ARG A 294 -11.56 -2.12 4.86
N THR A 295 -11.34 -2.40 3.57
CA THR A 295 -12.30 -2.10 2.51
C THR A 295 -13.56 -2.95 2.65
N VAL A 296 -13.42 -4.24 2.93
CA VAL A 296 -14.57 -5.13 3.21
C VAL A 296 -15.33 -4.64 4.44
N ALA A 297 -14.66 -4.31 5.54
CA ALA A 297 -15.31 -3.80 6.75
C ALA A 297 -16.08 -2.50 6.50
N LYS A 298 -15.47 -1.57 5.74
CA LYS A 298 -16.09 -0.29 5.37
C LYS A 298 -17.34 -0.48 4.52
N ILE A 299 -17.27 -1.35 3.49
CA ILE A 299 -18.42 -1.64 2.62
C ILE A 299 -19.51 -2.41 3.38
N ALA A 300 -19.14 -3.30 4.31
CA ALA A 300 -20.06 -4.07 5.14
C ALA A 300 -20.74 -3.25 6.27
N GLY A 301 -20.41 -1.97 6.41
CA GLY A 301 -20.94 -1.10 7.46
C GLY A 301 -20.46 -1.49 8.86
N ILE A 302 -19.29 -2.13 8.95
CA ILE A 302 -18.68 -2.53 10.22
C ILE A 302 -17.90 -1.32 10.76
N PRO A 303 -18.08 -0.95 12.04
CA PRO A 303 -17.37 0.16 12.64
C PRO A 303 -15.87 -0.17 12.70
N LYS A 304 -15.03 0.87 12.67
CA LYS A 304 -13.58 0.73 12.61
C LYS A 304 -13.08 -0.25 13.68
N PRO A 305 -12.36 -1.34 13.30
CA PRO A 305 -11.78 -2.24 14.28
C PRO A 305 -10.77 -1.50 15.15
N ALA A 306 -10.81 -1.74 16.46
CA ALA A 306 -9.88 -1.16 17.43
C ALA A 306 -8.44 -1.74 17.35
N GLY A 307 -8.16 -2.65 16.42
CA GLY A 307 -6.87 -3.32 16.28
C GLY A 307 -6.19 -2.98 14.97
N CYS A 308 -4.93 -2.52 15.05
CA CYS A 308 -4.02 -2.42 13.90
C CYS A 308 -3.93 -3.78 13.20
N LEU A 309 -4.21 -3.80 11.89
CA LEU A 309 -3.84 -4.87 10.98
C LEU A 309 -2.43 -4.61 10.45
#